data_AF-A0A4V6D5U9-F1
#
_entry.id   AF-A0A4V6D5U9-F1
#
_cell.length_a   1.000
_cell.length_b   1.000
_cell.length_c   1.000
_cell.angle_alpha   90.00
_cell.angle_beta   90.00
_cell.angle_gamma   90.00
#
_symmetry.space_group_name_H-M   'P 1'
#
loop_
_entity.id
_entity.type
_entity.pdbx_description
1 polymer ?
#
loop_
_entity_poly.entity_id
_entity_poly.type
_entity_poly.pdbx_seq_one_letter_code
_entity_poly.pdbx_strand_id
1 'polypeptide(L)'
;MRLFPNENTGKAWDQSVMQRNFEVLLVSQFTLYGILKGNKPDFHVAMPPAKAKPFYASLVEKFQRSYSADSVKDGVFGAMMKVSLVNDGPVTMQVDSPSLQGAAQSSNGDDGLLRDGEARVPKETC
;
A
#
# COMPACT_ATOMS: atom_id res chain seq x y z
N MET A 1 -1.27 8.58 -7.28
CA MET A 1 -0.90 9.30 -6.03
C MET A 1 -0.68 10.77 -6.37
N ARG A 2 -1.20 11.71 -5.56
CA ARG A 2 -1.02 13.16 -5.78
C ARG A 2 0.13 13.66 -4.91
N LEU A 3 1.27 13.94 -5.53
CA LEU A 3 2.52 14.31 -4.85
C LEU A 3 3.01 15.69 -5.24
N PHE A 4 2.57 16.21 -6.38
CA PHE A 4 3.09 17.44 -6.95
C PHE A 4 2.14 18.61 -6.67
N PRO A 5 2.66 19.83 -6.47
CA PRO A 5 1.82 21.01 -6.40
C PRO A 5 1.19 21.28 -7.77
N ASN A 6 0.07 22.01 -7.77
CA ASN A 6 -0.53 22.56 -8.97
C ASN A 6 0.01 23.97 -9.21
N GLU A 7 0.70 24.19 -10.33
CA GLU A 7 1.35 25.48 -10.64
C GLU A 7 0.34 26.61 -10.89
N ASN A 8 -0.85 26.29 -11.40
CA ASN A 8 -1.87 27.30 -11.70
C ASN A 8 -2.61 27.77 -10.45
N THR A 9 -2.86 26.87 -9.50
CA THR A 9 -3.63 27.17 -8.28
C THR A 9 -2.77 27.36 -7.04
N GLY A 10 -1.47 27.03 -7.12
CA GLY A 10 -0.54 27.01 -5.97
C GLY A 10 -0.82 25.91 -4.94
N LYS A 11 -1.83 25.06 -5.17
CA LYS A 11 -2.25 24.05 -4.19
C LYS A 11 -1.25 22.89 -4.13
N ALA A 12 -0.70 22.64 -2.95
CA ALA A 12 0.14 21.48 -2.68
C ALA A 12 -0.67 20.16 -2.73
N TRP A 13 0.02 19.04 -3.01
CA TRP A 13 -0.56 17.67 -3.02
C TRP A 13 -1.76 17.48 -3.95
N ASP A 14 -1.72 18.07 -5.15
CA ASP A 14 -2.88 18.14 -6.04
C ASP A 14 -2.69 17.33 -7.33
N GLN A 15 -1.46 17.27 -7.84
CA GLN A 15 -1.15 16.63 -9.12
C GLN A 15 -0.40 15.31 -8.93
N SER A 16 -0.75 14.35 -9.78
CA SER A 16 -0.09 13.05 -9.90
C SER A 16 1.00 13.04 -10.98
N VAL A 17 1.83 11.99 -10.96
CA VAL A 17 2.88 11.77 -11.98
C VAL A 17 2.31 11.81 -13.41
N MET A 18 1.12 11.24 -13.59
CA MET A 18 0.46 11.18 -14.91
C MET A 18 -0.01 12.56 -15.38
N GLN A 19 -0.55 13.38 -14.47
CA GLN A 19 -1.01 14.73 -14.80
C GLN A 19 0.14 15.68 -15.13
N ARG A 20 1.31 15.42 -14.54
CA ARG A 20 2.56 16.15 -14.81
C ARG A 20 3.33 15.62 -16.03
N ASN A 21 2.90 14.50 -16.62
CA ASN A 21 3.63 13.77 -17.66
C ASN A 21 5.09 13.48 -17.26
N PHE A 22 5.30 13.11 -16.00
CA PHE A 22 6.62 12.76 -15.46
C PHE A 22 6.95 11.28 -15.65
N GLU A 23 8.21 10.93 -15.51
CA GLU A 23 8.68 9.55 -15.63
C GLU A 23 8.63 8.79 -14.30
N VAL A 24 8.57 7.46 -14.39
CA VAL A 24 8.58 6.54 -13.26
C VAL A 24 9.75 5.57 -13.44
N LEU A 25 10.62 5.48 -12.44
CA LEU A 25 11.68 4.46 -12.38
C LEU A 25 11.29 3.37 -11.38
N LEU A 26 11.13 2.14 -11.86
CA LEU A 26 10.85 0.97 -11.04
C LEU A 26 12.15 0.23 -10.72
N VAL A 27 12.44 0.05 -9.43
CA VAL A 27 13.60 -0.72 -8.96
C VAL A 27 13.13 -1.82 -8.02
N SER A 28 13.50 -3.08 -8.29
CA SER A 28 13.16 -4.20 -7.40
C SER A 28 13.99 -4.14 -6.11
N GLN A 29 13.32 -4.06 -4.95
CA GLN A 29 13.98 -3.92 -3.65
C GLN A 29 13.43 -4.92 -2.62
N PHE A 30 13.98 -6.13 -2.57
CA PHE A 30 13.53 -7.17 -1.63
C PHE A 30 13.84 -6.84 -0.16
N THR A 31 14.85 -5.99 0.08
CA THR A 31 15.28 -5.64 1.44
C THR A 31 14.24 -4.84 2.23
N LEU A 32 13.21 -4.30 1.56
CA LEU A 32 12.07 -3.66 2.22
C LEU A 32 11.30 -4.64 3.13
N TYR A 33 11.36 -5.94 2.84
CA TYR A 33 10.79 -7.00 3.68
C TYR A 33 11.81 -7.60 4.67
N GLY A 34 12.89 -6.87 4.98
CA GLY A 34 13.89 -7.28 5.95
C GLY A 34 13.40 -7.15 7.39
N ILE A 35 13.54 -8.22 8.17
CA ILE A 35 13.34 -8.24 9.62
C ILE A 35 14.72 -8.30 10.29
N LEU A 36 14.93 -7.52 11.34
CA LEU A 36 16.17 -7.55 12.10
C LEU A 36 16.08 -8.58 13.24
N LYS A 37 16.95 -9.59 13.22
CA LYS A 37 17.17 -10.51 14.34
C LYS A 37 18.45 -10.08 15.05
N GLY A 38 18.31 -9.21 16.05
CA GLY A 38 19.43 -8.45 16.60
C GLY A 38 19.98 -7.50 15.53
N ASN A 39 21.27 -7.62 15.19
CA ASN A 39 21.92 -6.80 14.15
C ASN A 39 21.98 -7.49 12.77
N LYS A 40 21.46 -8.72 12.65
CA LYS A 40 21.47 -9.48 11.40
C LYS A 40 20.14 -9.27 10.65
N PRO A 41 20.16 -8.76 9.41
CA PRO A 41 18.97 -8.72 8.59
C PRO A 41 18.59 -10.11 8.10
N ASP A 42 17.30 -10.41 8.17
CA ASP A 42 16.67 -11.64 7.74
C ASP A 42 15.55 -11.31 6.74
N PHE A 43 15.57 -11.95 5.57
CA PHE A 43 14.67 -11.65 4.46
C PHE A 43 13.71 -12.80 4.14
N HIS A 44 13.44 -13.69 5.10
CA HIS A 44 12.58 -14.87 4.88
C HIS A 44 11.14 -14.55 4.44
N VAL A 45 10.65 -13.33 4.74
CA VAL A 45 9.31 -12.87 4.33
C VAL A 45 9.29 -12.41 2.87
N ALA A 46 10.45 -12.10 2.27
CA ALA A 46 10.52 -11.69 0.88
C ALA A 46 10.21 -12.87 -0.06
N MET A 47 9.57 -12.55 -1.19
CA MET A 47 9.29 -13.56 -2.22
C MET A 47 10.60 -14.15 -2.79
N PRO A 48 10.70 -15.49 -2.96
CA PRO A 48 11.89 -16.11 -3.54
C PRO A 48 12.21 -15.57 -4.95
N PRO A 49 13.50 -15.41 -5.33
CA PRO A 49 13.91 -14.80 -6.59
C PRO A 49 13.27 -15.41 -7.83
N ALA A 50 13.07 -16.75 -7.84
CA ALA A 50 12.46 -17.48 -8.95
C ALA A 50 11.00 -17.07 -9.22
N LYS A 51 10.25 -16.70 -8.17
CA LYS A 51 8.87 -16.19 -8.30
C LYS A 51 8.84 -14.67 -8.43
N ALA A 52 9.77 -13.98 -7.76
CA ALA A 52 9.84 -12.53 -7.76
C ALA A 52 10.21 -11.94 -9.12
N LYS A 53 11.08 -12.60 -9.90
CA LYS A 53 11.47 -12.15 -11.25
C LYS A 53 10.27 -12.05 -12.22
N PRO A 54 9.48 -13.12 -12.46
CA PRO A 54 8.31 -13.03 -13.34
C PRO A 54 7.22 -12.11 -12.75
N PHE A 55 7.08 -12.07 -11.42
CA PHE A 55 6.15 -11.14 -10.77
C PHE A 55 6.51 -9.68 -11.06
N TYR A 56 7.78 -9.30 -10.86
CA TYR A 56 8.28 -7.96 -11.15
C TYR A 56 8.13 -7.60 -12.63
N ALA A 57 8.48 -8.51 -13.55
CA ALA A 57 8.28 -8.29 -14.98
C ALA A 57 6.81 -8.00 -15.32
N SER A 58 5.87 -8.76 -14.75
CA SER A 58 4.43 -8.52 -14.92
C SER A 58 3.98 -7.17 -14.34
N LEU A 59 4.62 -6.70 -13.27
CA LEU A 59 4.34 -5.41 -12.65
C LEU A 59 4.79 -4.27 -13.56
N VAL A 60 6.01 -4.33 -14.09
CA VAL A 60 6.54 -3.35 -15.05
C VAL A 60 5.62 -3.24 -16.26
N GLU A 61 5.23 -4.38 -16.82
CA GLU A 61 4.33 -4.44 -17.98
C GLU A 61 2.94 -3.84 -17.68
N LYS A 62 2.39 -4.06 -16.48
CA LYS A 62 1.14 -3.42 -16.04
C LYS A 62 1.26 -1.90 -15.93
N PHE A 63 2.37 -1.40 -15.41
CA PHE A 63 2.63 0.04 -15.33
C PHE A 63 2.75 0.67 -16.72
N GLN A 64 3.54 0.06 -17.61
CA GLN A 64 3.71 0.52 -18.99
C GLN A 64 2.37 0.59 -19.74
N ARG A 65 1.50 -0.43 -19.57
CA ARG A 65 0.15 -0.45 -20.16
C ARG A 65 -0.80 0.58 -19.56
N SER A 66 -0.71 0.84 -18.26
CA SER A 66 -1.66 1.71 -17.55
C SER A 66 -1.29 3.19 -17.64
N TYR A 67 -0.02 3.50 -17.91
CA TYR A 67 0.48 4.86 -17.99
C TYR A 67 1.03 5.20 -19.38
N SER A 68 2.25 4.76 -19.67
CA SER A 68 2.92 4.92 -20.97
C SER A 68 4.17 4.04 -20.97
N ALA A 69 4.47 3.40 -22.11
CA ALA A 69 5.68 2.59 -22.24
C ALA A 69 6.96 3.44 -22.12
N ASP A 70 6.94 4.65 -22.67
CA ASP A 70 8.12 5.52 -22.70
C ASP A 70 8.39 6.18 -21.35
N SER A 71 7.36 6.45 -20.57
CA SER A 71 7.47 7.12 -19.27
C SER A 71 7.82 6.18 -18.12
N VAL A 72 7.80 4.86 -18.33
CA VAL A 72 8.13 3.86 -17.30
C VAL A 72 9.46 3.20 -17.62
N LYS A 73 10.46 3.47 -16.79
CA LYS A 73 11.79 2.85 -16.83
C LYS A 73 11.90 1.79 -15.75
N ASP A 74 12.69 0.77 -15.99
CA ASP A 74 12.99 -0.29 -15.03
C ASP A 74 14.50 -0.48 -14.83
N GLY A 75 14.85 -0.98 -13.65
CA GLY A 75 16.20 -1.47 -13.37
C GLY A 75 16.40 -2.92 -13.80
N VAL A 76 17.59 -3.46 -13.59
CA VAL A 76 17.91 -4.87 -13.87
C VAL A 76 17.63 -5.72 -12.64
N PHE A 77 16.60 -6.57 -12.70
CA PHE A 77 16.21 -7.44 -11.58
C PHE A 77 17.37 -8.34 -11.13
N GLY A 78 17.70 -8.28 -9.84
CA GLY A 78 18.72 -9.14 -9.22
C GLY A 78 20.17 -8.75 -9.54
N ALA A 79 20.39 -7.67 -10.30
CA ALA A 79 21.72 -7.13 -10.52
C ALA A 79 22.14 -6.16 -9.41
N MET A 80 23.45 -6.05 -9.17
CA MET A 80 24.00 -4.98 -8.36
C MET A 80 23.90 -3.66 -9.14
N MET A 81 23.14 -2.71 -8.60
CA MET A 81 22.89 -1.43 -9.26
C MET A 81 23.39 -0.25 -8.41
N LYS A 82 23.87 0.78 -9.09
CA LYS A 82 24.13 2.09 -8.50
C LYS A 82 23.05 3.05 -9.01
N VAL A 83 22.12 3.42 -8.14
CA VAL A 83 21.01 4.32 -8.49
C VAL A 83 21.33 5.72 -7.96
N SER A 84 21.47 6.68 -8.87
CA SER A 84 21.60 8.10 -8.51
C SER A 84 20.21 8.72 -8.46
N LEU A 85 19.84 9.28 -7.30
CA LEU A 85 18.52 9.87 -7.08
C LEU A 85 18.69 11.31 -6.57
N VAL A 86 18.18 12.27 -7.33
CA VAL A 86 18.07 13.66 -6.90
C VAL A 86 16.63 13.87 -6.44
N ASN A 87 16.44 14.02 -5.13
CA ASN A 87 15.11 14.25 -4.56
C ASN A 87 14.80 15.75 -4.56
N ASP A 88 13.86 16.17 -5.41
CA ASP A 88 13.28 17.51 -5.35
C ASP A 88 12.18 17.55 -4.27
N GLY A 89 12.47 18.17 -3.12
CA GLY A 89 11.63 18.09 -1.91
C GLY A 89 12.46 18.06 -0.62
N PRO A 90 12.73 16.90 0.01
CA PRO A 90 12.40 15.52 -0.37
C PRO A 90 11.02 15.05 0.13
N VAL A 91 10.31 14.29 -0.71
CA VAL A 91 9.05 13.62 -0.37
C VAL A 91 9.26 12.11 -0.46
N THR A 92 8.96 11.37 0.61
CA THR A 92 9.06 9.90 0.63
C THR A 92 7.75 9.31 1.15
N MET A 93 7.19 8.36 0.40
CA MET A 93 5.95 7.68 0.75
C MET A 93 6.18 6.18 0.85
N GLN A 94 5.79 5.59 1.97
CA GLN A 94 5.73 4.13 2.13
C GLN A 94 4.30 3.67 1.86
N VAL A 95 4.15 2.73 0.94
CA VAL A 95 2.85 2.13 0.59
C VAL A 95 2.98 0.63 0.73
N ASP A 96 2.05 0.04 1.46
CA ASP A 96 1.86 -1.41 1.48
C ASP A 96 0.49 -1.72 0.87
N SER A 97 0.40 -2.80 0.10
CA SER A 97 -0.89 -3.27 -0.39
C SER A 97 -1.68 -3.85 0.77
N PRO A 98 -3.00 -3.58 0.91
CA PRO A 98 -3.79 -4.19 1.96
C PRO A 98 -3.64 -5.72 1.90
N SER A 99 -3.14 -6.33 2.98
CA SER A 99 -3.34 -7.75 3.21
C SER A 99 -4.85 -7.98 3.25
N LEU A 100 -5.36 -8.95 2.48
CA LEU A 100 -6.74 -9.43 2.59
C LEU A 100 -6.95 -10.07 3.98
N GLN A 101 -7.03 -9.25 5.01
CA GLN A 101 -7.46 -9.57 6.36
C GLN A 101 -8.49 -8.49 6.71
N GLY A 102 -9.75 -8.75 6.40
CA GLY A 102 -10.84 -7.79 6.62
C GLY A 102 -12.11 -7.98 5.81
N ALA A 103 -12.26 -9.06 5.03
CA ALA A 103 -13.52 -9.42 4.37
C ALA A 103 -14.21 -10.61 5.08
N ALA A 104 -14.33 -10.54 6.40
CA ALA A 104 -15.17 -11.44 7.20
C ALA A 104 -15.38 -10.87 8.60
N GLN A 105 -16.36 -9.97 8.75
CA GLN A 105 -17.25 -9.85 9.93
C GLN A 105 -18.15 -8.62 9.75
N SER A 106 -19.27 -8.82 9.06
CA SER A 106 -20.47 -8.00 9.21
C SER A 106 -21.68 -8.91 8.95
N SER A 107 -21.93 -9.84 9.86
CA SER A 107 -23.25 -10.45 9.98
C SER A 107 -24.11 -9.52 10.82
N ASN A 108 -25.02 -8.84 10.14
CA ASN A 108 -26.18 -8.19 10.73
C ASN A 108 -26.90 -9.16 11.69
N GLY A 109 -27.19 -8.68 12.89
CA GLY A 109 -28.12 -9.28 13.82
C GLY A 109 -28.97 -8.16 14.42
N ASP A 110 -29.81 -7.57 13.56
CA ASP A 110 -31.00 -6.83 13.99
C ASP A 110 -32.11 -7.87 14.15
N ASP A 111 -32.56 -8.06 15.39
CA ASP A 111 -33.88 -8.62 15.65
C ASP A 111 -34.40 -7.99 16.96
N GLY A 112 -35.13 -6.90 16.79
CA GLY A 112 -35.91 -6.26 17.83
C GLY A 112 -37.24 -6.97 18.07
N LEU A 113 -37.48 -7.25 19.37
CA LEU A 113 -38.72 -7.02 20.11
C LEU A 113 -39.95 -7.95 19.90
N LEU A 114 -40.67 -8.11 21.04
CA LEU A 114 -42.03 -8.64 21.30
C LEU A 114 -41.99 -10.02 22.01
N ARG A 115 -42.56 -10.26 23.20
CA ARG A 115 -43.61 -9.58 23.97
C ARG A 115 -43.77 -10.19 25.39
N ASP A 116 -44.26 -9.35 26.31
CA ASP A 116 -45.23 -9.58 27.40
C ASP A 116 -44.96 -10.64 28.50
N GLY A 117 -44.99 -10.20 29.77
CA GLY A 117 -45.04 -11.12 30.93
C GLY A 117 -44.83 -10.56 32.33
N GLU A 118 -45.67 -9.61 32.75
CA GLU A 118 -46.20 -9.41 34.13
C GLU A 118 -45.32 -9.11 35.38
N ALA A 119 -45.91 -8.33 36.27
CA ALA A 119 -45.37 -7.60 37.41
C ALA A 119 -45.06 -8.43 38.68
N ARG A 120 -44.17 -7.90 39.52
CA ARG A 120 -44.41 -7.70 40.98
C ARG A 120 -43.32 -6.87 41.66
N VAL A 121 -43.77 -5.84 42.38
CA VAL A 121 -43.05 -5.14 43.47
C VAL A 121 -43.86 -5.43 44.75
N PRO A 122 -43.24 -5.79 45.88
CA PRO A 122 -43.02 -4.83 47.00
C PRO A 122 -41.65 -5.01 47.66
N LYS A 123 -40.91 -3.95 48.00
CA LYS A 123 -40.92 -3.15 49.25
C LYS A 123 -40.69 -3.94 50.57
N GLU A 124 -39.87 -3.32 51.42
CA GLU A 124 -39.53 -3.61 52.83
C GLU A 124 -38.35 -4.61 53.00
N THR A 125 -37.37 -4.44 53.89
CA THR A 125 -37.33 -3.73 55.19
C THR A 125 -35.85 -3.50 55.61
N CYS A 126 -35.62 -2.39 56.35
CA CYS A 126 -34.47 -2.03 57.23
C CYS A 126 -33.03 -2.31 56.77
#